data_AF-A0A9Q6EN18-F1
#
_entry.id   AF-A0A9Q6EN18-F1
#
_cell.length_a   1.000
_cell.length_b   1.000
_cell.length_c   1.000
_cell.angle_alpha   90.00
_cell.angle_beta   90.00
_cell.angle_gamma   90.00
#
_symmetry.space_group_name_H-M   'P 1'
#
loop_
_entity.id
_entity.type
_entity.pdbx_description
1 polymer ?
#
loop_
_entity_poly.entity_id
_entity_poly.type
_entity_poly.pdbx_seq_one_letter_code
_entity_poly.pdbx_strand_id
1 'polypeptide(L)'
;MRIILLSDSNSIKNVQGKKLAEFYTTSYYDWQFLDDPAVVEAAKDILLKPSWIIDSFPRNLSQCRMITEFDFAIYLKLNQESGKLKEVLQYFQQQNRLTTLNASIETETLFGEILDAILPF
;
A
#
# COMPACT_ATOMS: atom_id res chain seq x y z
N MET A 1 -5.67 -0.63 12.13
CA MET A 1 -4.41 -0.34 11.43
C MET A 1 -4.60 -0.57 9.94
N ARG A 2 -4.45 0.46 9.10
CA ARG A 2 -4.51 0.39 7.64
C ARG A 2 -3.14 0.69 7.05
N ILE A 3 -2.59 -0.29 6.33
CA ILE A 3 -1.23 -0.27 5.82
C ILE A 3 -1.30 -0.25 4.30
N ILE A 4 -0.78 0.79 3.67
CA ILE A 4 -0.68 0.82 2.22
C ILE A 4 0.72 0.38 1.78
N LEU A 5 0.79 -0.60 0.87
CA LEU A 5 2.04 -0.98 0.22
C LEU A 5 2.14 -0.21 -1.10
N LEU A 6 3.10 0.68 -1.19
CA LEU A 6 3.39 1.46 -2.40
C LEU A 6 4.55 0.78 -3.14
N SER A 7 4.46 0.66 -4.46
CA SER A 7 5.61 0.26 -5.29
C SER A 7 5.37 0.65 -6.74
N ASP A 8 6.44 0.98 -7.44
CA ASP A 8 6.43 1.17 -8.89
C ASP A 8 6.16 -0.15 -9.65
N SER A 9 6.32 -1.32 -8.99
CA SER A 9 5.97 -2.63 -9.54
C SER A 9 4.75 -3.24 -8.87
N ASN A 10 3.78 -3.66 -9.69
CA ASN A 10 2.62 -4.40 -9.20
C ASN A 10 2.97 -5.81 -8.71
N SER A 11 4.02 -6.45 -9.23
CA SER A 11 4.33 -7.84 -8.88
C SER A 11 4.76 -7.98 -7.42
N ILE A 12 5.69 -7.14 -6.97
CA ILE A 12 6.24 -7.21 -5.62
C ILE A 12 5.20 -6.82 -4.57
N LYS A 13 4.44 -5.77 -4.86
CA LYS A 13 3.34 -5.28 -4.03
C LYS A 13 2.25 -6.34 -3.83
N ASN A 14 1.86 -7.03 -4.91
CA ASN A 14 0.82 -8.06 -4.85
C ASN A 14 1.29 -9.31 -4.10
N VAL A 15 2.55 -9.72 -4.29
CA VAL A 15 3.11 -10.87 -3.58
C VAL A 15 3.23 -10.58 -2.08
N GLN A 16 3.87 -9.47 -1.71
CA GLN A 16 4.05 -9.11 -0.30
C GLN A 16 2.72 -8.77 0.37
N GLY A 17 1.81 -8.13 -0.37
CA GLY A 17 0.50 -7.76 0.16
C GLY A 17 -0.38 -8.95 0.50
N LYS A 18 -0.36 -10.00 -0.34
CA LYS A 18 -1.06 -11.27 -0.05
C LYS A 18 -0.44 -12.00 1.14
N LYS A 19 0.89 -12.11 1.21
CA LYS A 19 1.59 -12.72 2.35
C LYS A 19 1.25 -12.03 3.66
N LEU A 20 1.24 -10.70 3.65
CA LEU A 20 0.94 -9.89 4.82
C LEU A 20 -0.53 -10.04 5.24
N ALA A 21 -1.45 -10.17 4.28
CA ALA A 21 -2.87 -10.38 4.56
C ALA A 21 -3.14 -11.76 5.15
N GLU A 22 -2.47 -12.80 4.63
CA GLU A 22 -2.50 -14.14 5.18
C GLU A 22 -1.95 -14.16 6.62
N PHE A 23 -0.80 -13.54 6.86
CA PHE A 23 -0.16 -13.47 8.17
C PHE A 23 -1.06 -12.82 9.23
N TYR A 24 -1.70 -11.69 8.91
CA TYR A 24 -2.62 -11.01 9.82
C TYR A 24 -4.07 -11.51 9.76
N THR A 25 -4.34 -12.58 9.01
CA THR A 25 -5.68 -13.16 8.85
C THR A 25 -6.71 -12.11 8.38
N THR A 26 -6.33 -11.26 7.43
CA THR A 26 -7.13 -10.16 6.90
C THR A 26 -7.30 -10.25 5.37
N SER A 27 -8.11 -9.36 4.80
CA SER A 27 -8.32 -9.26 3.35
C SER A 27 -7.26 -8.37 2.69
N TYR A 28 -6.79 -8.80 1.51
CA TYR A 28 -5.96 -8.02 0.60
C TYR A 28 -6.83 -7.42 -0.51
N TYR A 29 -6.67 -6.13 -0.82
CA TYR A 29 -7.44 -5.46 -1.87
C TYR A 29 -6.50 -4.85 -2.92
N ASP A 30 -6.79 -5.15 -4.18
CA ASP A 30 -6.01 -4.70 -5.33
C ASP A 30 -6.81 -3.66 -6.15
N TRP A 31 -6.40 -2.40 -6.08
CA TRP A 31 -7.23 -1.24 -6.46
C TRP A 31 -6.95 -0.68 -7.84
N GLN A 32 -6.40 -1.52 -8.73
CA GLN A 32 -6.08 -1.17 -10.11
C GLN A 32 -7.29 -0.73 -10.95
N PHE A 33 -8.52 -0.89 -10.44
CA PHE A 33 -9.77 -0.70 -11.17
C PHE A 33 -10.60 0.51 -10.71
N LEU A 34 -10.05 1.42 -9.89
CA LEU A 34 -10.77 2.59 -9.36
C LEU A 34 -11.12 3.68 -10.36
N ASP A 35 -10.78 3.49 -11.64
CA ASP A 35 -11.26 4.38 -12.70
C ASP A 35 -12.72 4.04 -13.10
N ASP A 36 -13.27 2.92 -12.62
CA ASP A 36 -14.68 2.56 -12.76
C ASP A 36 -15.50 3.10 -11.58
N PRO A 37 -16.52 3.96 -11.81
CA PRO A 37 -17.40 4.48 -10.76
C PRO A 37 -18.06 3.42 -9.88
N ALA A 38 -18.36 2.23 -10.40
CA ALA A 38 -18.92 1.13 -9.63
C ALA A 38 -17.89 0.54 -8.65
N VAL A 39 -16.62 0.47 -9.06
CA VAL A 39 -15.51 0.03 -8.20
C VAL A 39 -15.24 1.08 -7.12
N VAL A 40 -15.34 2.37 -7.44
CA VAL A 40 -15.23 3.45 -6.46
C VAL A 40 -16.31 3.36 -5.38
N GLU A 41 -17.54 3.00 -5.74
CA GLU A 41 -18.62 2.86 -4.76
C GLU A 41 -18.40 1.62 -3.88
N ALA A 42 -18.04 0.48 -4.46
CA ALA A 42 -17.64 -0.72 -3.71
C ALA A 42 -16.41 -0.47 -2.82
N ALA A 43 -15.51 0.43 -3.25
CA ALA A 43 -14.35 0.82 -2.47
C ALA A 43 -14.76 1.49 -1.17
N LYS A 44 -15.71 2.42 -1.21
CA LYS A 44 -16.23 3.09 0.00
C LYS A 44 -16.76 2.09 1.01
N ASP A 45 -17.48 1.06 0.57
CA ASP A 45 -17.99 0.02 1.47
C ASP A 45 -16.87 -0.80 2.13
N ILE A 46 -15.81 -1.12 1.39
CA ILE A 46 -14.61 -1.79 1.92
C ILE A 46 -13.87 -0.88 2.92
N LEU A 47 -13.80 0.42 2.64
CA LEU A 47 -13.23 1.44 3.52
C LEU A 47 -14.04 1.68 4.79
N LEU A 48 -15.23 1.13 4.92
CA LEU A 48 -16.00 1.16 6.17
C LEU A 48 -15.72 -0.06 7.06
N LYS A 49 -15.00 -1.08 6.55
CA LYS A 49 -14.66 -2.26 7.35
C LYS A 49 -13.48 -1.96 8.30
N PRO A 50 -13.52 -2.44 9.56
CA PRO A 50 -12.48 -2.21 10.56
C PRO A 50 -11.16 -2.98 10.31
N SER A 51 -11.12 -3.81 9.28
CA SER A 51 -10.04 -4.76 9.00
C SER A 51 -8.98 -4.19 8.05
N TRP A 52 -7.77 -4.04 8.59
CA TRP A 52 -6.43 -4.20 7.99
C TRP A 52 -6.45 -4.40 6.47
N ILE A 53 -6.43 -3.28 5.76
CA ILE A 53 -6.29 -3.24 4.31
C ILE A 53 -4.80 -3.26 4.05
N ILE A 54 -4.36 -4.23 3.25
CA ILE A 54 -3.04 -4.21 2.64
C ILE A 54 -3.27 -3.88 1.18
N ASP A 55 -2.79 -2.71 0.84
CA ASP A 55 -3.42 -1.94 -0.21
C ASP A 55 -2.45 -1.74 -1.37
N SER A 56 -2.93 -1.99 -2.60
CA SER A 56 -2.23 -1.71 -3.85
C SER A 56 -2.53 -0.32 -4.46
N PHE A 57 -2.90 0.69 -3.68
CA PHE A 57 -3.32 2.04 -4.12
C PHE A 57 -2.21 2.94 -4.74
N PRO A 58 -2.56 4.15 -5.22
CA PRO A 58 -3.16 4.52 -6.50
C PRO A 58 -2.15 5.14 -7.49
N ARG A 59 -2.53 5.33 -8.77
CA ARG A 59 -1.66 6.05 -9.74
C ARG A 59 -1.54 7.56 -9.48
N ASN A 60 -2.39 8.14 -8.62
CA ASN A 60 -2.40 9.58 -8.39
C ASN A 60 -2.91 9.99 -7.00
N LEU A 61 -2.59 11.22 -6.59
CA LEU A 61 -2.92 11.78 -5.28
C LEU A 61 -4.45 11.92 -5.03
N SER A 62 -5.26 12.08 -6.07
CA SER A 62 -6.72 12.22 -5.92
C SER A 62 -7.33 10.96 -5.30
N GLN A 63 -7.00 9.79 -5.86
CA GLN A 63 -7.38 8.51 -5.30
C GLN A 63 -6.84 8.35 -3.88
N CYS A 64 -5.57 8.68 -3.63
CA CYS A 64 -4.96 8.57 -2.30
C CYS A 64 -5.73 9.35 -1.22
N ARG A 65 -6.30 10.50 -1.59
CA ARG A 65 -7.09 11.34 -0.68
C ARG A 65 -8.52 10.84 -0.47
N MET A 66 -9.05 10.01 -1.37
CA MET A 66 -10.38 9.39 -1.18
C MET A 66 -10.36 8.35 -0.06
N ILE A 67 -9.20 7.77 0.22
CA ILE A 67 -8.99 6.93 1.39
C ILE A 67 -8.40 7.79 2.50
N THR A 68 -9.27 8.38 3.31
CA THR A 68 -8.91 9.34 4.35
C THR A 68 -8.30 8.74 5.62
N GLU A 69 -8.07 7.42 5.66
CA GLU A 69 -7.79 6.71 6.92
C GLU A 69 -6.64 5.70 6.81
N PHE A 70 -5.57 6.01 6.07
CA PHE A 70 -4.35 5.21 6.19
C PHE A 70 -3.59 5.59 7.46
N ASP A 71 -3.17 4.59 8.23
CA ASP A 71 -2.36 4.82 9.42
C ASP A 71 -0.91 5.11 9.02
N PHE A 72 -0.38 4.36 8.03
CA PHE A 72 0.93 4.61 7.41
C PHE A 72 1.07 3.89 6.05
N ALA A 73 2.10 4.27 5.31
CA ALA A 73 2.50 3.74 4.03
C ALA A 73 3.89 3.12 4.08
N ILE A 74 4.07 1.96 3.45
CA ILE A 74 5.38 1.36 3.18
C ILE A 74 5.65 1.45 1.68
N TYR A 75 6.68 2.19 1.28
CA TYR A 75 7.16 2.23 -0.08
C TYR A 75 8.25 1.19 -0.34
N LEU A 76 7.93 0.20 -1.17
CA LEU A 76 8.83 -0.83 -1.68
C LEU A 76 9.56 -0.28 -2.91
N LYS A 77 10.68 0.39 -2.66
CA LYS A 77 11.53 1.05 -3.66
C LYS A 77 12.34 0.01 -4.43
N LEU A 78 12.12 -0.06 -5.74
CA LEU A 78 12.97 -0.84 -6.66
C LEU A 78 14.15 0.00 -7.16
N ASN A 79 15.15 -0.65 -7.75
CA ASN A 79 16.36 0.00 -8.28
C ASN A 79 16.09 1.12 -9.30
N GLN A 80 14.91 1.13 -9.94
CA GLN A 80 14.51 2.16 -10.89
C GLN A 80 13.15 2.75 -10.50
N GLU A 81 13.15 4.03 -10.10
CA GLU A 81 11.92 4.76 -9.84
C GLU A 81 11.27 5.23 -11.14
N SER A 82 9.96 5.01 -11.26
CA SER A 82 9.19 5.41 -12.45
C SER A 82 8.70 6.86 -12.40
N GLY A 83 8.79 7.50 -11.22
CA GLY A 83 8.29 8.84 -10.96
C GLY A 83 6.75 8.93 -10.82
N LYS A 84 6.00 7.88 -11.15
CA LYS A 84 4.53 7.85 -11.11
C LYS A 84 3.96 8.07 -9.71
N LEU A 85 4.69 7.64 -8.67
CA LEU A 85 4.26 7.75 -7.28
C LEU A 85 4.72 9.03 -6.58
N LYS A 86 5.44 9.93 -7.26
CA LYS A 86 6.13 11.08 -6.62
C LYS A 86 5.20 11.89 -5.71
N GLU A 87 4.02 12.26 -6.19
CA GLU A 87 3.08 13.08 -5.43
C GLU A 87 2.47 12.34 -4.24
N VAL A 88 2.23 11.04 -4.37
CA VAL A 88 1.71 10.17 -3.30
C VAL A 88 2.76 9.98 -2.21
N LEU A 89 4.01 9.73 -2.60
CA LEU A 89 5.13 9.62 -1.66
C LEU A 89 5.34 10.93 -0.90
N GLN A 90 5.34 12.08 -1.58
CA GLN A 90 5.44 13.39 -0.95
C GLN A 90 4.31 13.63 0.06
N TYR A 91 3.09 13.21 -0.27
CA TYR A 91 1.92 13.35 0.61
C TYR A 91 2.06 12.56 1.93
N PHE A 92 2.50 11.29 1.87
CA PHE A 92 2.72 10.50 3.09
C PHE A 92 3.95 10.96 3.87
N GLN A 93 5.00 11.42 3.17
CA GLN A 93 6.20 11.97 3.80
C GLN A 93 5.89 13.23 4.61
N GLN A 94 5.08 14.15 4.08
CA GLN A 94 4.67 15.38 4.79
C GLN A 94 3.89 15.10 6.08
N GLN A 95 3.22 13.94 6.17
CA GLN A 95 2.48 13.51 7.35
C GLN A 95 3.31 12.69 8.33
N ASN A 96 4.60 12.46 8.06
CA ASN A 96 5.45 11.53 8.82
C ASN A 96 4.87 10.10 8.89
N ARG A 97 4.23 9.66 7.80
CA ARG A 97 3.52 8.39 7.68
C ARG A 97 4.10 7.48 6.60
N LEU A 98 5.34 7.74 6.16
CA LEU A 98 6.00 6.97 5.10
C LEU A 98 7.25 6.27 5.62
N THR A 99 7.28 4.94 5.50
CA THR A 99 8.50 4.13 5.61
C THR A 99 8.92 3.68 4.21
N THR A 100 10.21 3.75 3.89
CA THR A 100 10.74 3.29 2.60
C THR A 100 11.67 2.10 2.81
N LEU A 101 11.40 1.00 2.10
CA LEU A 101 12.21 -0.21 2.10
C LEU A 101 12.82 -0.41 0.71
N ASN A 102 14.08 -0.81 0.66
CA ASN A 102 14.73 -1.18 -0.59
C ASN A 102 14.33 -2.61 -0.94
N ALA A 103 13.48 -2.74 -1.94
CA ALA A 103 12.96 -4.03 -2.33
C ALA A 103 13.85 -4.67 -3.39
N SER A 104 14.42 -5.83 -3.07
CA SER A 104 14.96 -6.75 -4.06
C SER A 104 13.90 -7.82 -4.35
N ILE A 105 14.03 -8.52 -5.48
CA ILE A 105 13.08 -9.60 -5.86
C ILE A 105 13.25 -10.83 -4.94
N GLU A 106 14.26 -10.88 -4.07
CA GLU A 106 14.43 -11.97 -3.09
C GLU A 106 13.40 -11.85 -1.97
N THR A 107 12.50 -12.84 -1.89
CA THR A 107 11.13 -12.66 -1.37
C THR A 107 10.93 -12.93 0.12
N GLU A 108 11.95 -13.42 0.84
CA GLU A 108 11.85 -13.72 2.29
C GLU A 108 12.37 -12.59 3.17
N THR A 109 13.55 -12.05 2.88
CA THR A 109 14.13 -10.92 3.64
C THR A 109 13.19 -9.71 3.64
N LEU A 110 12.61 -9.40 2.47
CA LEU A 110 11.69 -8.28 2.32
C LEU A 110 10.43 -8.42 3.17
N PHE A 111 9.92 -9.64 3.36
CA PHE A 111 8.72 -9.83 4.18
C PHE A 111 8.98 -9.53 5.65
N GLY A 112 10.14 -9.96 6.17
CA GLY A 112 10.58 -9.61 7.53
C GLY A 112 10.75 -8.10 7.72
N GLU A 113 11.40 -7.42 6.76
CA GLU A 113 11.56 -5.96 6.79
C GLU A 113 10.21 -5.22 6.78
N ILE A 114 9.22 -5.75 6.05
CA ILE A 114 7.86 -5.22 6.06
C ILE A 114 7.25 -5.37 7.47
N LEU A 115 7.36 -6.55 8.09
CA LEU A 115 6.84 -6.76 9.45
C LEU A 115 7.50 -5.82 10.46
N ASP A 116 8.83 -5.66 10.40
CA ASP A 116 9.58 -4.77 11.29
C ASP A 116 9.19 -3.30 11.10
N ALA A 117 8.92 -2.88 9.86
CA ALA A 117 8.46 -1.52 9.53
C ALA A 117 7.07 -1.20 10.08
N ILE A 118 6.25 -2.22 10.33
CA ILE A 118 4.87 -2.08 10.86
C ILE A 118 4.88 -1.94 12.38
N LEU A 119 5.78 -2.63 13.09
CA LEU A 119 5.81 -2.71 14.56
C LEU A 119 5.71 -1.37 15.33
N PRO A 120 6.28 -0.24 14.85
CA PRO A 120 6.17 1.04 15.55
C PRO A 120 4.77 1.69 15.53
N PHE A 121 3.81 1.14 14.78
CA PHE A 121 2.47 1.70 14.54
C PHE A 121 1.36 0.78 15.06
#